data_AF-A0A2K3ML95-F1
#
_entry.id   AF-A0A2K3ML95-F1
#
_cell.length_a   1.000
_cell.length_b   1.000
_cell.length_c   1.000
_cell.angle_alpha   90.00
_cell.angle_beta   90.00
_cell.angle_gamma   90.00
#
_symmetry.space_group_name_H-M   'P 1'
#
loop_
_entity.id
_entity.type
_entity.pdbx_description
1 polymer ?
#
loop_
_entity_poly.entity_id
_entity_poly.type
_entity_poly.pdbx_seq_one_letter_code
_entity_poly.pdbx_strand_id
1 'polypeptide(L)' 'SLLDNNKLSGYLPPELSKLPSLLILQLDNNNFEGNSIPDTYSNMSKLLKLSLKNCNLKGPIPDLSRIPNLLYL' A
#
# COMPACT_ATOMS: atom_id res chain seq x y z
N SER A 1 1.07 6.24 -7.57
CA SER A 1 0.11 5.62 -8.48
C SER A 1 -1.28 5.70 -7.90
N LEU A 2 -2.23 6.14 -8.72
CA LEU A 2 -3.65 6.17 -8.43
C LEU A 2 -4.29 5.07 -9.27
N LEU A 3 -4.78 4.01 -8.62
CA LEU A 3 -5.45 2.87 -9.27
C LEU A 3 -6.71 2.47 -8.51
N ASP A 4 -7.34 3.42 -7.83
CA ASP A 4 -8.61 3.19 -7.15
C ASP A 4 -9.75 2.85 -8.12
N ASN A 5 -10.76 2.14 -7.62
CA ASN A 5 -11.97 1.75 -8.36
C ASN A 5 -11.69 0.84 -9.57
N ASN A 6 -10.81 -0.13 -9.39
CA ASN A 6 -10.51 -1.13 -10.41
C ASN A 6 -10.90 -2.54 -9.96
N LYS A 7 -10.62 -3.53 -10.82
CA LYS A 7 -10.79 -4.96 -10.52
C LYS A 7 -9.42 -5.63 -10.28
N LEU A 8 -8.46 -4.91 -9.69
CA LEU A 8 -7.18 -5.50 -9.37
C LEU A 8 -7.37 -6.59 -8.31
N SER A 9 -6.68 -7.71 -8.50
CA SER A 9 -6.69 -8.86 -7.60
C SER A 9 -5.32 -9.51 -7.49
N GLY A 10 -5.23 -10.59 -6.71
CA GLY A 10 -3.96 -11.20 -6.33
C GLY A 10 -3.27 -10.45 -5.19
N TYR A 11 -1.94 -10.39 -5.23
CA TYR A 11 -1.12 -9.87 -4.14
C TYR A 11 -0.67 -8.43 -4.36
N LEU A 12 -0.51 -7.70 -3.26
CA LEU A 12 0.22 -6.44 -3.25
C LEU A 12 1.71 -6.72 -3.52
N PRO A 13 2.31 -6.18 -4.60
CA PRO A 13 3.69 -6.51 -4.96
C PRO A 13 4.66 -5.85 -3.97
N PRO A 14 5.52 -6.62 -3.27
CA PRO A 14 6.52 -6.08 -2.35
C PRO A 14 7.52 -5.16 -3.04
N GLU A 15 7.70 -5.29 -4.36
CA GLU A 15 8.58 -4.47 -5.19
C GLU A 15 8.17 -2.99 -5.24
N LEU A 16 6.90 -2.65 -4.94
CA LEU A 16 6.48 -1.25 -4.85
C LEU A 16 7.29 -0.49 -3.79
N SER A 17 7.82 -1.18 -2.77
CA SER A 17 8.68 -0.57 -1.76
C SER A 17 10.03 -0.08 -2.30
N LYS A 18 10.43 -0.55 -3.49
CA LYS A 18 11.71 -0.21 -4.12
C LYS A 18 11.62 1.03 -5.00
N LEU A 19 10.42 1.61 -5.18
CA LEU A 19 10.21 2.77 -6.04
C LEU A 19 10.67 4.05 -5.31
N PRO A 20 11.84 4.64 -5.67
CA PRO A 20 12.50 5.67 -4.86
C PRO A 20 11.83 7.04 -4.91
N SER A 21 10.81 7.21 -5.75
CA SER A 21 10.09 8.47 -5.99
C SER A 21 8.58 8.33 -5.80
N LEU A 22 8.10 7.19 -5.26
CA LEU A 22 6.67 6.98 -5.07
C LEU A 22 6.19 7.80 -3.87
N LEU A 23 5.38 8.83 -4.14
CA LEU A 23 4.83 9.73 -3.13
C LEU A 23 3.42 9.32 -2.66
N ILE A 24 2.62 8.75 -3.57
CA ILE A 24 1.22 8.39 -3.31
C ILE A 24 0.99 6.98 -3.81
N LEU A 25 0.46 6.10 -2.96
CA LEU A 25 -0.09 4.81 -3.34
C LEU A 25 -1.56 4.77 -2.93
N GLN A 26 -2.46 4.80 -3.90
CA GLN A 26 -3.90 4.75 -3.68
C GLN A 26 -4.50 3.61 -4.51
N LEU A 27 -4.99 2.58 -3.83
CA LEU A 27 -5.54 1.35 -4.43
C LEU A 27 -6.97 1.08 -3.97
N ASP A 28 -7.68 2.09 -3.48
CA ASP A 28 -9.00 1.93 -2.87
C ASP A 28 -9.99 1.20 -3.80
N ASN A 29 -10.91 0.43 -3.21
CA ASN A 29 -11.96 -0.28 -3.95
C ASN A 29 -11.40 -1.24 -5.03
N ASN A 30 -10.41 -2.06 -4.66
CA ASN A 30 -9.93 -3.22 -5.41
C ASN A 30 -10.18 -4.51 -4.60
N ASN A 31 -9.92 -5.69 -5.15
CA ASN A 31 -10.16 -6.96 -4.44
C ASN A 31 -8.88 -7.81 -4.38
N PHE A 32 -8.03 -7.57 -3.40
CA PHE A 32 -6.80 -8.35 -3.19
C PHE A 32 -7.06 -9.66 -2.40
N GLU A 33 -8.27 -10.22 -2.50
CA GLU A 33 -8.61 -11.60 -2.15
C GLU A 33 -8.26 -12.07 -0.72
N GLY A 34 -8.21 -11.17 0.26
CA GLY A 34 -7.84 -11.53 1.62
C GLY A 34 -6.34 -11.53 1.89
N ASN A 35 -5.52 -11.08 0.94
CA ASN A 35 -4.06 -11.05 1.10
C ASN A 35 -3.60 -9.99 2.10
N SER A 36 -2.35 -10.10 2.54
CA SER A 36 -1.74 -9.18 3.50
C SER A 36 -1.00 -8.04 2.82
N ILE A 37 -0.80 -6.95 3.57
CA ILE A 37 0.10 -5.87 3.20
C ILE A 37 1.54 -6.38 3.38
N PRO A 38 2.42 -6.25 2.39
CA PRO A 38 3.82 -6.65 2.55
C PRO A 38 4.52 -5.81 3.63
N ASP A 39 5.26 -6.47 4.52
CA ASP A 39 6.07 -5.77 5.54
C ASP A 39 7.08 -4.80 4.93
N THR A 40 7.51 -5.05 3.69
CA THR A 40 8.42 -4.16 2.97
C THR A 40 7.83 -2.78 2.70
N TYR A 41 6.50 -2.58 2.80
CA TYR A 41 5.88 -1.27 2.60
C TYR A 41 6.31 -0.28 3.67
N SER A 42 6.78 -0.74 4.84
CA SER A 42 7.42 0.10 5.85
C SER A 42 8.69 0.81 5.35
N ASN A 43 9.29 0.36 4.23
CA ASN A 43 10.52 0.91 3.67
C ASN A 43 10.27 2.00 2.60
N MET A 44 9.02 2.41 2.37
CA MET A 44 8.67 3.40 1.34
C MET A 44 9.03 4.83 1.77
N SER A 45 10.32 5.15 1.85
CA SER A 45 10.86 6.34 2.53
C SER A 45 10.36 7.72 2.06
N LYS A 46 9.84 7.82 0.83
CA LYS A 46 9.27 9.06 0.28
C LYS A 46 7.75 9.09 0.23
N LEU A 47 7.09 8.04 0.70
CA LEU A 47 5.64 7.95 0.64
C LEU A 47 5.00 8.98 1.58
N LEU A 48 4.06 9.74 1.03
CA LEU A 48 3.27 10.76 1.72
C LEU A 48 1.85 10.28 2.00
N LYS A 49 1.32 9.41 1.14
CA LYS A 49 -0.03 8.86 1.25
C LYS A 49 -0.04 7.37 0.89
N LEU A 50 -0.61 6.56 1.78
CA LEU A 50 -0.98 5.17 1.53
C LEU A 50 -2.49 5.05 1.72
N SER A 51 -3.23 4.54 0.74
CA SER A 51 -4.67 4.30 0.87
C SER A 51 -5.01 2.95 0.25
N LEU A 52 -5.53 2.05 1.09
CA LEU A 52 -5.89 0.67 0.75
C LEU A 52 -7.33 0.37 1.21
N LYS A 53 -8.22 1.38 1.15
CA LYS A 53 -9.59 1.25 1.64
C LYS A 53 -10.36 0.25 0.79
N ASN A 54 -11.25 -0.53 1.42
CA ASN A 54 -12.12 -1.49 0.74
C ASN A 54 -11.36 -2.46 -0.19
N CYS A 55 -10.17 -2.88 0.23
CA CYS A 55 -9.28 -3.75 -0.56
C CYS A 55 -9.41 -5.25 -0.25
N ASN A 56 -10.29 -5.62 0.69
CA ASN A 56 -10.43 -6.98 1.23
C ASN A 56 -9.10 -7.57 1.70
N LEU A 57 -8.22 -6.77 2.32
CA LEU A 57 -6.93 -7.24 2.87
C LEU A 57 -7.12 -7.86 4.26
N LYS A 58 -6.27 -8.82 4.64
CA LYS A 58 -6.25 -9.45 5.98
C LYS A 58 -4.83 -9.50 6.54
N GLY A 59 -4.70 -9.99 7.78
CA GLY A 59 -3.42 -10.09 8.47
C GLY A 59 -3.01 -8.79 9.15
N PRO A 60 -1.79 -8.74 9.70
CA PRO A 60 -1.31 -7.58 10.44
C PRO A 60 -1.07 -6.38 9.50
N ILE A 61 -1.24 -5.19 10.06
CA ILE A 61 -0.74 -3.96 9.44
C ILE A 61 0.76 -3.88 9.75
N PRO A 62 1.63 -3.68 8.75
CA PRO A 62 3.06 -3.55 8.99
C PRO A 62 3.37 -2.29 9.79
N ASP A 63 4.57 -2.23 10.39
CA ASP A 63 4.99 -1.06 11.15
C ASP A 63 5.26 0.15 10.23
N LEU A 64 4.20 0.93 9.99
CA LEU A 64 4.23 2.13 9.14
C LEU A 64 4.93 3.31 9.82
N SER A 65 5.28 3.23 11.11
CA SER A 65 6.00 4.29 11.83
C SER A 65 7.41 4.54 11.24
N ARG A 66 7.92 3.56 10.50
CA ARG A 66 9.21 3.62 9.78
C ARG A 66 9.16 4.48 8.51
N ILE A 67 7.99 4.95 8.11
CA ILE A 67 7.82 5.82 6.94
C ILE A 67 7.81 7.28 7.42
N PRO A 68 8.93 8.01 7.27
CA PRO A 68 9.15 9.28 7.99
C PRO A 68 8.22 10.42 7.56
N ASN A 69 7.66 10.35 6.35
CA ASN A 69 6.86 11.42 5.75
C ASN A 69 5.40 11.00 5.50
N LEU A 70 4.92 9.92 6.12
CA LEU A 70 3.55 9.45 5.90
C LEU A 70 2.57 10.39 6.60
N LEU A 71 1.73 11.08 5.82
CA LEU A 71 0.77 12.07 6.32
C LEU A 71 -0.67 11.57 6.28
N TYR A 72 -0.97 10.66 5.35
CA TYR A 72 -2.33 10.17 5.10
C TYR A 72 -2.35 8.65 5.00
N LEU A 73 -3.26 8.03 5.75
CA LEU A 73 -3.54 6.60 5.79
C LEU A 73 -5.03 6.33 5.58
#